data_AF-A0A2S5QCE7-F1
#
_entry.id   AF-A0A2S5QCE7-F1
#
_cell.length_a   1.000
_cell.length_b   1.000
_cell.length_c   1.000
_cell.angle_alpha   90.00
_cell.angle_beta   90.00
_cell.angle_gamma   90.00
#
_symmetry.space_group_name_H-M   'P 1'
#
loop_
_entity.id
_entity.type
_entity.pdbx_description
1 polymer ?
#
loop_
_entity_poly.entity_id
_entity_poly.type
_entity_poly.pdbx_seq_one_letter_code
_entity_poly.pdbx_strand_id
1 'polypeptide(L)' 'MSLFLAQTDLIQLTGYARKAKQCAQLSIMNIPYRVNVRGEPLVTIAYINGLKAEPIKTGWQSNLMAA' A
#
# COMPACT_ATOMS: atom_id res chain seq x y z
N MET A 1 1.06 -12.69 -10.23
CA MET A 1 0.39 -11.98 -9.11
C MET A 1 0.62 -10.50 -9.30
N SER A 2 -0.42 -9.66 -9.19
CA SER A 2 -0.23 -8.20 -9.22
C SER A 2 0.33 -7.69 -7.89
N LEU A 3 1.05 -6.58 -7.91
CA LEU A 3 1.57 -5.94 -6.68
C LEU A 3 0.47 -5.17 -5.92
N PHE A 4 -0.53 -4.68 -6.66
CA PHE A 4 -1.62 -3.87 -6.16
C PHE A 4 -2.95 -4.61 -6.23
N LEU A 5 -3.88 -4.25 -5.35
CA LEU A 5 -5.27 -4.70 -5.41
C LEU A 5 -5.89 -4.34 -6.77
N ALA A 6 -6.70 -5.27 -7.30
CA ALA A 6 -7.51 -4.97 -8.47
C ALA A 6 -8.64 -4.01 -8.10
N GLN A 7 -9.26 -3.40 -9.12
CA GLN A 7 -10.37 -2.49 -8.90
C GLN A 7 -11.57 -3.16 -8.21
N THR A 8 -11.83 -4.44 -8.53
CA THR A 8 -12.85 -5.26 -7.89
C THR A 8 -12.59 -5.44 -6.40
N ASP A 9 -11.34 -5.70 -6.04
CA ASP A 9 -10.94 -5.92 -4.65
C ASP A 9 -11.02 -4.60 -3.86
N LEU A 10 -10.66 -3.47 -4.49
CA LEU A 10 -10.86 -2.14 -3.89
C LEU A 10 -12.33 -1.82 -3.66
N ILE A 11 -13.23 -2.23 -4.57
CA ILE A 11 -14.67 -2.07 -4.39
C ILE A 11 -15.15 -2.94 -3.23
N GLN A 12 -14.70 -4.20 -3.17
CA GLN A 12 -15.05 -5.10 -2.07
C GLN A 12 -14.53 -4.61 -0.72
N LEU A 13 -13.31 -4.05 -0.69
CA LEU A 13 -12.66 -3.55 0.52
C LEU A 13 -13.32 -2.26 1.04
N THR A 14 -13.63 -1.32 0.15
CA THR A 14 -14.12 0.02 0.53
C THR A 14 -15.65 0.15 0.45
N GLY A 15 -16.34 -0.76 -0.23
CA GLY A 15 -17.77 -0.68 -0.53
C GLY A 15 -18.15 0.36 -1.60
N TYR A 16 -17.18 1.02 -2.23
CA TYR A 16 -17.44 2.11 -3.17
C TYR A 16 -16.81 1.87 -4.55
N ALA A 17 -17.56 2.19 -5.61
CA ALA A 17 -17.04 2.19 -6.99
C ALA A 17 -16.34 3.51 -7.38
N ARG A 18 -16.65 4.62 -6.71
CA ARG A 18 -16.08 5.94 -7.04
C ARG A 18 -14.73 6.12 -6.35
N LYS A 19 -13.67 6.36 -7.13
CA LYS A 19 -12.28 6.54 -6.65
C LYS A 19 -12.12 7.55 -5.49
N ALA A 20 -12.80 8.70 -5.54
CA ALA A 20 -12.74 9.69 -4.46
C ALA A 20 -13.29 9.14 -3.13
N LYS A 21 -14.38 8.36 -3.18
CA LYS A 21 -14.93 7.69 -1.99
C LYS A 21 -14.05 6.55 -1.51
N GLN A 22 -13.39 5.84 -2.43
CA GLN A 22 -12.41 4.81 -2.07
C GLN A 22 -11.26 5.42 -1.27
N CYS A 23 -10.65 6.52 -1.75
CA CYS A 23 -9.58 7.22 -1.03
C CYS A 23 -10.02 7.69 0.36
N ALA A 24 -11.21 8.32 0.45
CA ALA A 24 -11.76 8.77 1.72
C ALA A 24 -11.95 7.60 2.71
N GLN A 25 -12.51 6.49 2.23
CA GLN A 25 -12.73 5.30 3.05
C GLN A 25 -11.41 4.66 3.49
N LEU A 26 -10.42 4.55 2.59
CA LEU A 26 -9.09 4.03 2.93
C LEU A 26 -8.40 4.86 4.01
N SER A 27 -8.56 6.19 3.97
CA SER A 27 -8.07 7.09 5.03
C SER A 27 -8.77 6.82 6.36
N ILE A 28 -10.10 6.61 6.37
CA ILE A 28 -10.86 6.27 7.59
C ILE A 28 -10.43 4.92 8.17
N MET A 29 -10.16 3.94 7.31
CA MET A 29 -9.68 2.61 7.69
C MET A 29 -8.21 2.61 8.14
N ASN A 30 -7.52 3.75 8.04
CA ASN A 30 -6.09 3.88 8.29
C ASN A 30 -5.22 2.91 7.45
N ILE A 31 -5.68 2.62 6.22
CA ILE A 31 -4.93 1.82 5.25
C ILE A 31 -4.06 2.77 4.43
N PRO A 32 -2.73 2.62 4.38
CA PRO A 32 -1.87 3.44 3.55
C PRO A 32 -2.08 3.10 2.08
N TYR A 33 -2.23 4.15 1.28
CA TYR A 33 -2.37 4.06 -0.17
C TYR A 33 -1.56 5.16 -0.85
N ARG A 34 -1.24 4.95 -2.13
CA ARG A 34 -0.79 6.01 -3.04
C ARG A 34 -1.91 6.32 -4.01
N VAL A 35 -1.86 7.47 -4.66
CA VAL A 35 -2.82 7.83 -5.72
C VAL A 35 -2.04 7.95 -7.03
N ASN A 36 -2.50 7.26 -8.07
CA ASN A 36 -1.89 7.34 -9.39
C ASN A 36 -2.29 8.63 -10.14
N VAL A 37 -1.74 8.86 -11.34
CA VAL A 37 -2.07 10.03 -12.17
C VAL A 37 -3.55 10.08 -12.57
N ARG A 38 -4.24 8.93 -12.60
CA ARG A 38 -5.68 8.83 -12.88
C ARG A 38 -6.55 9.13 -11.65
N GLY A 39 -5.96 9.38 -10.49
CA GLY A 39 -6.67 9.64 -9.24
C GLY A 39 -7.21 8.37 -8.57
N GLU A 40 -6.74 7.19 -8.96
CA GLU A 40 -7.14 5.90 -8.40
C GLU A 40 -6.21 5.52 -7.24
N PRO A 41 -6.74 4.96 -6.14
CA PRO A 41 -5.92 4.49 -5.04
C PRO A 41 -5.18 3.21 -5.43
N LEU A 42 -3.88 3.17 -5.11
CA LEU A 42 -3.01 2.00 -5.21
C LEU A 42 -2.74 1.50 -3.80
N VAL A 43 -3.24 0.30 -3.51
CA VAL A 43 -3.03 -0.42 -2.25
C VAL A 43 -2.25 -1.69 -2.56
N THR A 44 -1.18 -1.95 -1.82
CA THR A 44 -0.38 -3.15 -2.02
C THR A 44 -1.03 -4.37 -1.38
N ILE A 45 -1.00 -5.50 -2.08
CA ILE A 45 -1.55 -6.76 -1.56
C ILE A 45 -0.83 -7.18 -0.26
N ALA A 46 0.49 -6.93 -0.19
CA ALA A 46 1.31 -7.26 0.97
C ALA A 46 0.80 -6.59 2.26
N TYR A 47 0.36 -5.32 2.18
CA TYR A 47 -0.18 -4.62 3.33
C TYR A 47 -1.46 -5.27 3.85
N ILE A 48 -2.39 -5.61 2.95
CA ILE A 48 -3.67 -6.24 3.31
C ILE A 48 -3.46 -7.63 3.92
N ASN A 49 -2.51 -8.39 3.38
CA ASN A 49 -2.15 -9.71 3.91
C ASN A 49 -1.37 -9.64 5.23
N GLY A 50 -1.05 -8.44 5.74
CA GLY A 50 -0.27 -8.27 6.96
C GLY A 50 1.17 -8.76 6.84
N LEU A 51 1.71 -8.87 5.61
CA LEU A 51 3.09 -9.26 5.40
C LEU A 51 3.99 -8.14 5.95
N LYS A 52 4.70 -8.43 7.03
CA LYS A 52 5.74 -7.54 7.54
C LYS A 52 6.82 -7.45 6.45
N ALA A 53 7.16 -6.23 6.06
CA ALA A 53 8.33 -6.01 5.21
C ALA A 53 9.54 -6.60 5.97
N GLU A 54 10.26 -7.53 5.34
CA GLU A 54 11.52 -7.96 5.91
C GLU A 54 12.44 -6.73 5.98
N PRO A 55 13.10 -6.48 7.12
CA PRO A 55 14.07 -5.42 7.19
C PRO A 55 15.09 -5.63 6.06
N ILE A 56 15.34 -4.59 5.28
CA ILE A 56 16.39 -4.61 4.28
C ILE A 56 17.66 -4.96 5.03
N LYS A 57 18.18 -6.17 4.82
CA LYS A 57 19.47 -6.58 5.37
C LYS A 57 20.48 -5.68 4.68
N THR A 58 20.86 -4.59 5.35
CA THR A 58 22.04 -3.83 4.97
C THR A 58 23.18 -4.84 4.98
N GLY A 59 23.77 -5.11 3.82
CA GLY A 59 25.01 -5.88 3.74
C GLY A 59 26.05 -5.27 4.69
N TRP A 60 27.04 -6.06 5.10
CA TRP A 60 28.05 -5.66 6.08
C TRP A 60 28.49 -4.18 5.89
N GLN A 61 28.15 -3.34 6.86
CA GLN A 61 28.55 -1.93 6.88
C GLN A 61 29.83 -1.82 7.71
N SER A 62 30.88 -1.25 7.14
CA SER A 62 32.10 -0.96 7.89
C SER A 62 31.81 0.07 8.98
N ASN A 63 32.38 -0.10 10.18
CA ASN A 63 32.24 0.82 11.31
C ASN A 63 32.65 2.29 11.01
N LEU A 64 33.29 2.55 9.87
CA LEU A 64 33.65 3.89 9.41
C LEU A 64 32.45 4.73 8.92
N MET A 65 31.29 4.12 8.68
CA MET A 65 30.09 4.77 8.13
C MET A 65 29.02 5.08 9.20
N ALA A 66 29.28 4.76 10.47
CA ALA A 66 28.41 5.08 11.60
C ALA A 66 28.95 6.33 12.33
N ALA A 67 28.77 7.51 11.72
CA ALA A 67 29.07 8.81 12.32
C ALA A 67 27.87 9.75 12.14
#